data_AF-A0A317F5D2-F1
#
_entry.id   AF-A0A317F5D2-F1
#
_cell.length_a   1.000
_cell.length_b   1.000
_cell.length_c   1.000
_cell.angle_alpha   90.00
_cell.angle_beta   90.00
_cell.angle_gamma   90.00
#
_symmetry.space_group_name_H-M   'P 1'
#
loop_
_entity.id
_entity.type
_entity.pdbx_description
1 polymer ?
#
loop_
_entity_poly.entity_id
_entity_poly.type
_entity_poly.pdbx_seq_one_letter_code
_entity_poly.pdbx_strand_id
1 'polypeptide(L)'
;MLARNIRLRTVYYRNVFNSDDAAEVVPALLSQMDAVSEAELGYRLSDFARALFSLLDEVRARFAERLDREEILRQGTDVDEVVQSMLDGSEWARRMWRKAAACPLQQKGRGLAGFQVAEMLCAPLFTFHREELAAWFGEKISKALFSCSIPLGSLTEEDLQRVYLANPIWERPFVALTDDTLFLPLPVLIVSFPFAIVERLQGANQKLRAAYARARTLYLEEDVERIIRRSLPSAAVYRSVTWTDPDTKVLYEHDVVAVLGMRVLIFEAKSGKLAAAGRRGGLASLKTDFERLFVEPGVQASRLEALLASRRHDVSLTDHAGETVRFDTSGPSVVHKFGVCIEHFASVTSSRRLFRDMGLLRSDQEWAPVLSLAELRMLSERLDTEISFLHYLTRRATADDVLDFVADEQDLLSLYLTNGFVVDTRGLEGRQVLFLQADAAVRGRASPRTDRREFATPGIDLPPMWSLVAREVYASNHRHRFDILISILNQLPGSLHAIAQKAQRWRAGTGSKNGDTAVCRMEIADRVFVVGVHMTKEPPLDERSWADTARFIGHDLARQFGATDCVVMLRVRRSSFLTFDGISFFRFMRGASRA
;
A
#
# COMPACT_ATOMS: atom_id res chain seq x y z
N MET A 1 -28.88 8.42 3.82
CA MET A 1 -27.65 8.93 3.16
C MET A 1 -26.48 7.96 3.25
N LEU A 2 -26.16 7.41 4.42
CA LEU A 2 -25.05 6.45 4.63
C LEU A 2 -25.08 5.25 3.66
N ALA A 3 -26.20 4.55 3.54
CA ALA A 3 -26.33 3.40 2.62
C ALA A 3 -26.08 3.79 1.14
N ARG A 4 -26.48 4.99 0.72
CA ARG A 4 -26.22 5.51 -0.64
C ARG A 4 -24.73 5.85 -0.82
N ASN A 5 -24.09 6.45 0.18
CA ASN A 5 -22.66 6.79 0.13
C ASN A 5 -21.79 5.53 0.09
N ILE A 6 -22.11 4.55 0.93
CA ILE A 6 -21.41 3.25 0.93
C ILE A 6 -21.60 2.55 -0.41
N ARG A 7 -22.85 2.51 -0.91
CA ARG A 7 -23.15 1.93 -2.23
C ARG A 7 -22.35 2.60 -3.35
N LEU A 8 -22.25 3.93 -3.36
CA LEU A 8 -21.46 4.64 -4.36
C LEU A 8 -19.97 4.26 -4.27
N ARG A 9 -19.43 4.10 -3.05
CA ARG A 9 -18.02 3.72 -2.85
C ARG A 9 -17.73 2.25 -3.19
N THR A 10 -18.70 1.34 -2.99
CA THR A 10 -18.56 -0.08 -3.34
C THR A 10 -18.83 -0.38 -4.82
N VAL A 11 -19.52 0.52 -5.54
CA VAL A 11 -19.76 0.41 -7.00
C VAL A 11 -18.48 0.61 -7.82
N TYR A 12 -17.54 1.41 -7.32
CA TYR A 12 -16.22 1.60 -7.95
C TYR A 12 -15.17 0.60 -7.46
N TYR A 13 -15.59 -0.63 -7.13
CA TYR A 13 -14.66 -1.70 -6.83
C TYR A 13 -13.86 -2.05 -8.10
N ARG A 14 -12.62 -1.60 -8.15
CA ARG A 14 -11.63 -2.00 -9.14
C ARG A 14 -10.41 -2.48 -8.39
N ASN A 15 -9.71 -3.43 -8.98
CA ASN A 15 -8.38 -3.78 -8.55
C ASN A 15 -7.48 -2.52 -8.46
N VAL A 16 -6.68 -2.43 -7.40
CA VAL A 16 -5.79 -1.28 -7.12
C VAL A 16 -4.34 -1.58 -7.48
N PHE A 17 -4.04 -2.83 -7.86
CA PHE A 17 -2.75 -3.12 -8.47
C PHE A 17 -2.56 -2.27 -9.74
N ASN A 18 -1.36 -1.74 -9.92
CA ASN A 18 -0.94 -1.31 -11.26
C ASN A 18 -0.84 -2.53 -12.20
N SER A 19 -0.70 -2.31 -13.50
CA SER A 19 -0.69 -3.40 -14.47
C SER A 19 0.41 -4.43 -14.22
N ASP A 20 1.58 -3.98 -13.77
CA ASP A 20 2.76 -4.82 -13.59
C ASP A 20 2.59 -5.68 -12.33
N ASP A 21 2.14 -5.07 -11.23
CA ASP A 21 1.77 -5.80 -10.01
C ASP A 21 0.66 -6.81 -10.26
N ALA A 22 -0.37 -6.47 -11.05
CA ALA A 22 -1.45 -7.40 -11.37
C ALA A 22 -0.92 -8.61 -12.15
N ALA A 23 -0.02 -8.38 -13.12
CA ALA A 23 0.61 -9.41 -13.92
C ALA A 23 1.59 -10.29 -13.12
N GLU A 24 2.17 -9.79 -12.03
CA GLU A 24 2.97 -10.57 -11.09
C GLU A 24 2.07 -11.36 -10.11
N VAL A 25 1.20 -10.65 -9.41
CA VAL A 25 0.45 -11.16 -8.26
C VAL A 25 -0.58 -12.20 -8.66
N VAL A 26 -1.37 -11.94 -9.70
CA VAL A 26 -2.49 -12.82 -10.04
C VAL A 26 -2.00 -14.20 -10.50
N PRO A 27 -1.03 -14.33 -11.42
CA PRO A 27 -0.49 -15.65 -11.77
C PRO A 27 0.26 -16.33 -10.63
N ALA A 28 1.01 -15.58 -9.81
CA ALA A 28 1.76 -16.15 -8.68
C ALA A 28 0.83 -16.67 -7.56
N LEU A 29 -0.31 -16.03 -7.35
CA LEU A 29 -1.34 -16.55 -6.46
C LEU A 29 -1.95 -17.83 -7.01
N LEU A 30 -2.30 -17.84 -8.30
CA LEU A 30 -2.97 -18.99 -8.92
C LEU A 30 -2.06 -20.21 -9.05
N SER A 31 -0.74 -20.02 -9.10
CA SER A 31 0.20 -21.14 -9.14
C SER A 31 0.10 -22.03 -7.89
N GLN A 32 -0.29 -21.46 -6.74
CA GLN A 32 -0.54 -22.19 -5.49
C GLN A 32 -1.69 -23.22 -5.61
N MET A 33 -2.51 -23.14 -6.66
CA MET A 33 -3.60 -24.10 -6.92
C MET A 33 -3.49 -24.81 -8.28
N ASP A 34 -2.34 -24.70 -8.96
CA ASP A 34 -2.19 -25.20 -10.33
C ASP A 34 -2.46 -26.70 -10.45
N ALA A 35 -1.94 -27.50 -9.52
CA ALA A 35 -2.17 -28.94 -9.50
C ALA A 35 -3.67 -29.31 -9.44
N VAL A 36 -4.46 -28.55 -8.67
CA VAL A 36 -5.92 -28.76 -8.59
C VAL A 36 -6.60 -28.27 -9.86
N SER A 37 -6.18 -27.13 -10.41
CA SER A 37 -6.74 -26.62 -11.65
C SER A 37 -6.46 -27.51 -12.85
N GLU A 38 -5.27 -28.08 -12.94
CA GLU A 38 -4.90 -28.98 -14.02
C GLU A 38 -5.70 -30.27 -13.97
N ALA A 39 -5.94 -30.82 -12.76
CA ALA A 39 -6.78 -32.00 -12.57
C ALA A 39 -8.27 -31.74 -12.93
N GLU A 40 -8.80 -30.56 -12.60
CA GLU A 40 -10.24 -30.29 -12.70
C GLU A 40 -10.65 -29.57 -14.01
N LEU A 41 -9.76 -28.78 -14.61
CA LEU A 41 -9.98 -28.01 -15.84
C LEU A 41 -9.14 -28.51 -17.02
N GLY A 42 -8.10 -29.30 -16.76
CA GLY A 42 -7.14 -29.77 -17.76
C GLY A 42 -6.04 -28.77 -18.10
N TYR A 43 -6.00 -27.61 -17.45
CA TYR A 43 -4.97 -26.58 -17.63
C TYR A 43 -4.73 -25.83 -16.32
N ARG A 44 -3.56 -25.18 -16.22
CA ARG A 44 -3.17 -24.39 -15.05
C ARG A 44 -3.82 -23.02 -15.09
N LEU A 45 -4.47 -22.61 -13.99
CA LEU A 45 -5.07 -21.27 -13.90
C LEU A 45 -4.01 -20.16 -13.92
N SER A 46 -2.80 -20.43 -13.45
CA SER A 46 -1.71 -19.46 -13.57
C SER A 46 -1.34 -19.17 -15.04
N ASP A 47 -1.36 -20.18 -15.91
CA ASP A 47 -1.11 -20.02 -17.35
C ASP A 47 -2.23 -19.22 -18.02
N PHE A 48 -3.48 -19.46 -17.64
CA PHE A 48 -4.61 -18.66 -18.12
C PHE A 48 -4.48 -17.19 -17.73
N ALA A 49 -4.09 -16.91 -16.48
CA ALA A 49 -3.85 -15.55 -16.04
C ALA A 49 -2.69 -14.89 -16.79
N ARG A 50 -1.57 -15.60 -17.01
CA ARG A 50 -0.46 -15.09 -17.84
C ARG A 50 -0.93 -14.74 -19.25
N ALA A 51 -1.71 -15.63 -19.88
CA ALA A 51 -2.26 -15.38 -21.21
C ALA A 51 -3.12 -14.11 -21.25
N LEU A 52 -3.98 -13.87 -20.25
CA LEU A 52 -4.74 -12.63 -20.16
C LEU A 52 -3.84 -11.38 -20.14
N PHE A 53 -2.77 -11.37 -19.33
CA PHE A 53 -1.85 -10.22 -19.28
C PHE A 53 -1.01 -10.09 -20.55
N SER A 54 -0.60 -11.20 -21.17
CA SER A 54 0.12 -11.18 -22.47
C SER A 54 -0.72 -10.56 -23.60
N LEU A 55 -2.06 -10.68 -23.56
CA LEU A 55 -2.92 -9.96 -24.51
C LEU A 55 -2.79 -8.43 -24.40
N LEU A 56 -2.49 -7.90 -23.20
CA LEU A 56 -2.26 -6.45 -23.02
C LEU A 56 -0.96 -6.01 -23.70
N ASP A 57 0.08 -6.84 -23.60
CA ASP A 57 1.36 -6.58 -24.25
C ASP A 57 1.23 -6.67 -25.77
N GLU A 58 0.44 -7.63 -26.26
CA GLU A 58 0.14 -7.75 -27.68
C GLU A 58 -0.65 -6.55 -28.22
N VAL A 59 -1.70 -6.11 -27.52
CA VAL A 59 -2.42 -4.87 -27.88
C VAL A 59 -1.45 -3.69 -27.92
N ARG A 60 -0.53 -3.59 -26.94
CA ARG A 60 0.49 -2.53 -26.89
C ARG A 60 1.44 -2.60 -28.09
N ALA A 61 1.90 -3.79 -28.47
CA ALA A 61 2.77 -3.99 -29.62
C ALA A 61 2.07 -3.59 -30.93
N ARG A 62 0.82 -4.03 -31.13
CA ARG A 62 0.00 -3.64 -32.28
C ARG A 62 -0.24 -2.12 -32.35
N PHE A 63 -0.42 -1.46 -31.20
CA PHE A 63 -0.50 0.01 -31.14
C PHE A 63 0.80 0.70 -31.54
N ALA A 64 1.95 0.19 -31.08
CA ALA A 64 3.25 0.76 -31.45
C ALA A 64 3.48 0.65 -32.97
N GLU A 65 3.25 -0.52 -33.56
CA GLU A 65 3.37 -0.74 -35.00
C GLU A 65 2.45 0.20 -35.80
N ARG A 66 1.22 0.40 -35.31
CA ARG A 66 0.29 1.35 -35.91
C ARG A 66 0.83 2.79 -35.88
N LEU A 67 1.38 3.23 -34.74
CA LEU A 67 1.93 4.59 -34.62
C LEU A 67 3.09 4.81 -35.61
N ASP A 68 3.93 3.79 -35.81
CA ASP A 68 5.01 3.82 -36.80
C ASP A 68 4.45 3.97 -38.23
N ARG A 69 3.43 3.18 -38.57
CA ARG A 69 2.72 3.30 -39.87
C ARG A 69 2.09 4.67 -40.06
N GLU A 70 1.41 5.19 -39.04
CA GLU A 70 0.79 6.51 -39.07
C GLU A 70 1.82 7.64 -39.25
N GLU A 71 3.00 7.51 -38.67
CA GLU A 71 4.09 8.46 -38.85
C GLU A 71 4.59 8.47 -40.30
N ILE A 72 4.84 7.29 -40.88
CA ILE A 72 5.22 7.13 -42.30
C ILE A 72 4.17 7.79 -43.22
N LEU A 73 2.88 7.50 -42.97
CA LEU A 73 1.76 8.06 -43.74
C LEU A 73 1.67 9.60 -43.62
N ARG A 74 1.96 10.16 -42.44
CA ARG A 74 1.91 11.61 -42.20
C ARG A 74 3.10 12.34 -42.84
N GLN A 75 4.28 11.72 -42.82
CA GLN A 75 5.48 12.23 -43.48
C GLN A 75 5.38 12.13 -45.01
N GLY A 76 4.66 11.11 -45.51
CA GLY A 76 4.46 10.89 -46.94
C GLY A 76 5.64 10.18 -47.60
N THR A 77 6.51 9.53 -46.85
CA THR A 77 7.58 8.65 -47.36
C THR A 77 7.07 7.22 -47.45
N ASP A 78 7.49 6.43 -48.44
CA ASP A 78 7.18 4.98 -48.55
C ASP A 78 5.69 4.58 -48.35
N VAL A 79 4.78 5.50 -48.71
CA VAL A 79 3.33 5.41 -48.45
C VAL A 79 2.72 4.15 -49.07
N ASP A 80 3.13 3.78 -50.28
CA ASP A 80 2.47 2.72 -51.03
C ASP A 80 2.65 1.35 -50.39
N GLU A 81 3.81 1.09 -49.74
CA GLU A 81 4.05 -0.16 -49.01
C GLU A 81 3.15 -0.27 -47.78
N VAL A 82 3.08 0.81 -46.98
CA VAL A 82 2.22 0.86 -45.78
C VAL A 82 0.76 0.73 -46.15
N VAL A 83 0.32 1.43 -47.21
CA VAL A 83 -1.05 1.31 -47.71
C VAL A 83 -1.31 -0.13 -48.15
N GLN A 84 -0.45 -0.72 -48.98
CA GLN A 84 -0.65 -2.07 -49.49
C GLN A 84 -0.76 -3.09 -48.34
N SER A 85 0.11 -3.00 -47.33
CA SER A 85 0.03 -3.82 -46.11
C SER A 85 -1.34 -3.71 -45.42
N MET A 86 -1.89 -2.50 -45.29
CA MET A 86 -3.24 -2.31 -44.74
C MET A 86 -4.35 -2.93 -45.62
N LEU A 87 -4.22 -2.84 -46.95
CA LEU A 87 -5.20 -3.42 -47.89
C LEU A 87 -5.18 -4.96 -47.83
N ASP A 88 -4.00 -5.54 -47.73
CA ASP A 88 -3.83 -7.00 -47.67
C ASP A 88 -4.45 -7.55 -46.37
N GLY A 89 -4.22 -6.85 -45.25
CA GLY A 89 -4.73 -7.24 -43.93
C GLY A 89 -6.20 -6.92 -43.65
N SER A 90 -6.89 -6.13 -44.49
CA SER A 90 -8.27 -5.72 -44.22
C SER A 90 -9.11 -5.47 -45.47
N GLU A 91 -10.21 -6.22 -45.62
CA GLU A 91 -11.21 -5.94 -46.65
C GLU A 91 -11.84 -4.55 -46.46
N TRP A 92 -11.95 -4.09 -45.21
CA TRP A 92 -12.45 -2.75 -44.91
C TRP A 92 -11.51 -1.66 -45.44
N ALA A 93 -10.20 -1.85 -45.26
CA ALA A 93 -9.18 -0.96 -45.83
C ALA A 93 -9.28 -0.90 -47.36
N ARG A 94 -9.38 -2.08 -48.02
CA ARG A 94 -9.65 -2.16 -49.47
C ARG A 94 -10.88 -1.37 -49.88
N ARG A 95 -11.99 -1.53 -49.15
CA ARG A 95 -13.24 -0.85 -49.45
C ARG A 95 -13.10 0.67 -49.34
N MET A 96 -12.44 1.17 -48.30
CA MET A 96 -12.21 2.60 -48.08
C MET A 96 -11.24 3.21 -49.10
N TRP A 97 -10.17 2.47 -49.44
CA TRP A 97 -9.12 2.93 -50.34
C TRP A 97 -9.58 3.10 -51.79
N ARG A 98 -10.66 2.43 -52.22
CA ARG A 98 -11.17 2.48 -53.61
C ARG A 98 -11.30 3.90 -54.17
N LYS A 99 -11.77 4.87 -53.37
CA LYS A 99 -11.89 6.26 -53.82
C LYS A 99 -10.53 6.93 -53.97
N ALA A 100 -9.65 6.75 -52.99
CA ALA A 100 -8.29 7.30 -53.03
C ALA A 100 -7.47 6.72 -54.19
N ALA A 101 -7.63 5.42 -54.48
CA ALA A 101 -6.98 4.74 -55.59
C ALA A 101 -7.40 5.31 -56.97
N ALA A 102 -8.63 5.79 -57.10
CA ALA A 102 -9.16 6.37 -58.33
C ALA A 102 -8.83 7.87 -58.50
N CYS A 103 -8.27 8.52 -57.48
CA CYS A 103 -7.89 9.92 -57.51
C CYS A 103 -6.38 10.08 -57.79
N PRO A 104 -5.96 11.00 -58.67
CA PRO A 104 -4.54 11.28 -58.94
C PRO A 104 -3.94 12.13 -57.80
N LEU A 105 -3.76 11.50 -56.63
CA LEU A 105 -3.19 12.14 -55.45
C LEU A 105 -1.66 12.15 -55.52
N GLN A 106 -1.04 13.29 -55.19
CA GLN A 106 0.40 13.35 -54.92
C GLN A 106 0.75 12.54 -53.67
N GLN A 107 2.03 12.19 -53.50
CA GLN A 107 2.51 11.30 -52.44
C GLN A 107 2.01 11.70 -51.03
N LYS A 108 2.08 12.99 -50.69
CA LYS A 108 1.56 13.51 -49.42
C LYS A 108 0.03 13.38 -49.28
N GLY A 109 -0.70 13.55 -50.39
CA GLY A 109 -2.15 13.34 -50.43
C GLY A 109 -2.54 11.87 -50.27
N ARG A 110 -1.76 10.94 -50.86
CA ARG A 110 -1.91 9.49 -50.64
C ARG A 110 -1.62 9.13 -49.19
N GLY A 111 -0.59 9.72 -48.59
CA GLY A 111 -0.24 9.54 -47.18
C GLY A 111 -1.38 9.93 -46.24
N LEU A 112 -1.98 11.11 -46.43
CA LEU A 112 -3.14 11.56 -45.65
C LEU A 112 -4.39 10.68 -45.86
N ALA A 113 -4.66 10.23 -47.09
CA ALA A 113 -5.74 9.29 -47.34
C ALA A 113 -5.49 7.94 -46.66
N GLY A 114 -4.23 7.47 -46.65
CA GLY A 114 -3.82 6.25 -45.98
C GLY A 114 -3.95 6.38 -44.47
N PHE A 115 -3.60 7.54 -43.91
CA PHE A 115 -3.80 7.87 -42.50
C PHE A 115 -5.28 7.77 -42.11
N GLN A 116 -6.21 8.32 -42.91
CA GLN A 116 -7.65 8.16 -42.67
C GLN A 116 -8.12 6.70 -42.71
N VAL A 117 -7.53 5.87 -43.57
CA VAL A 117 -7.80 4.43 -43.57
C VAL A 117 -7.29 3.80 -42.27
N ALA A 118 -6.05 4.12 -41.86
CA ALA A 118 -5.46 3.64 -40.62
C ALA A 118 -6.33 4.01 -39.40
N GLU A 119 -6.84 5.25 -39.32
CA GLU A 119 -7.78 5.71 -38.29
C GLU A 119 -8.98 4.78 -38.10
N MET A 120 -9.48 4.17 -39.18
CA MET A 120 -10.63 3.27 -39.14
C MET A 120 -10.26 1.80 -38.84
N LEU A 121 -8.98 1.46 -38.79
CA LEU A 121 -8.46 0.11 -38.50
C LEU A 121 -8.07 -0.08 -37.02
N CYS A 122 -8.81 0.52 -36.10
CA CYS A 122 -8.57 0.33 -34.66
C CYS A 122 -9.04 -1.04 -34.15
N ALA A 123 -10.16 -1.56 -34.66
CA ALA A 123 -10.75 -2.80 -34.15
C ALA A 123 -9.79 -4.01 -34.21
N PRO A 124 -9.04 -4.26 -35.31
CA PRO A 124 -8.08 -5.36 -35.38
C PRO A 124 -7.00 -5.36 -34.28
N LEU A 125 -6.65 -4.19 -33.71
CA LEU A 125 -5.69 -4.11 -32.60
C LEU A 125 -6.15 -4.90 -31.37
N PHE A 126 -7.47 -5.08 -31.22
CA PHE A 126 -8.11 -5.74 -30.08
C PHE A 126 -8.81 -7.05 -30.46
N THR A 127 -8.64 -7.52 -31.69
CA THR A 127 -9.27 -8.73 -32.20
C THR A 127 -8.28 -9.88 -32.23
N PHE A 128 -8.70 -11.05 -31.74
CA PHE A 128 -7.85 -12.24 -31.65
C PHE A 128 -8.57 -13.43 -32.27
N HIS A 129 -7.86 -14.19 -33.10
CA HIS A 129 -8.39 -15.39 -33.73
C HIS A 129 -8.08 -16.63 -32.90
N ARG A 130 -8.97 -17.64 -32.95
CA ARG A 130 -8.80 -18.89 -32.19
C ARG A 130 -7.47 -19.58 -32.48
N GLU A 131 -7.09 -19.66 -33.76
CA GLU A 131 -5.85 -20.27 -34.22
C GLU A 131 -4.62 -19.57 -33.66
N GLU A 132 -4.61 -18.23 -33.70
CA GLU A 132 -3.56 -17.39 -33.13
C GLU A 132 -3.42 -17.63 -31.61
N LEU A 133 -4.54 -17.61 -30.88
CA LEU A 133 -4.53 -17.85 -29.43
C LEU A 133 -4.12 -19.28 -29.07
N ALA A 134 -4.48 -20.28 -29.89
CA ALA A 134 -4.07 -21.66 -29.70
C ALA A 134 -2.58 -21.86 -29.99
N ALA A 135 -2.04 -21.15 -30.99
CA ALA A 135 -0.60 -21.16 -31.28
C ALA A 135 0.21 -20.52 -30.14
N TRP A 136 -0.29 -19.44 -29.53
CA TRP A 136 0.41 -18.75 -28.45
C TRP A 136 0.31 -19.46 -27.09
N PHE A 137 -0.88 -19.97 -26.75
CA PHE A 137 -1.18 -20.41 -25.38
C PHE A 137 -1.66 -21.87 -25.29
N GLY A 138 -1.84 -22.55 -26.42
CA GLY A 138 -2.39 -23.89 -26.49
C GLY A 138 -3.93 -23.92 -26.52
N GLU A 139 -4.47 -25.01 -27.05
CA GLU A 139 -5.91 -25.21 -27.30
C GLU A 139 -6.79 -25.01 -26.07
N LYS A 140 -6.34 -25.50 -24.91
CA LYS A 140 -7.12 -25.45 -23.67
C LYS A 140 -7.26 -24.02 -23.14
N ILE A 141 -6.18 -23.23 -23.19
CA ILE A 141 -6.19 -21.82 -22.77
C ILE A 141 -7.01 -20.99 -23.76
N SER A 142 -6.83 -21.21 -25.08
CA SER A 142 -7.64 -20.57 -26.11
C SER A 142 -9.13 -20.82 -25.85
N LYS A 143 -9.54 -22.08 -25.64
CA LYS A 143 -10.93 -22.41 -25.27
C LYS A 143 -11.41 -21.71 -23.99
N ALA A 144 -10.56 -21.60 -22.98
CA ALA A 144 -10.88 -20.89 -21.73
C ALA A 144 -11.11 -19.39 -21.97
N LEU A 145 -10.28 -18.72 -22.79
CA LEU A 145 -10.46 -17.31 -23.18
C LEU A 145 -11.82 -17.09 -23.86
N PHE A 146 -12.20 -17.97 -24.79
CA PHE A 146 -13.51 -17.91 -25.44
C PHE A 146 -14.68 -18.13 -24.46
N SER A 147 -14.51 -18.94 -23.41
CA SER A 147 -15.55 -19.13 -22.38
C SER A 147 -15.79 -17.88 -21.52
N CYS A 148 -14.83 -16.95 -21.53
CA CYS A 148 -14.92 -15.63 -20.90
C CYS A 148 -15.42 -14.55 -21.88
N SER A 149 -16.17 -14.92 -22.92
CA SER A 149 -16.75 -14.00 -23.89
C SER A 149 -18.27 -13.84 -23.75
N ILE A 150 -18.78 -12.71 -24.24
CA ILE A 150 -20.20 -12.40 -24.36
C ILE A 150 -20.59 -12.45 -25.85
N PRO A 151 -21.47 -13.37 -26.27
CA PRO A 151 -21.99 -13.38 -27.63
C PRO A 151 -22.88 -12.17 -27.91
N LEU A 152 -22.91 -11.71 -29.17
CA LEU A 152 -23.83 -10.66 -29.60
C LEU A 152 -25.29 -11.07 -29.36
N GLY A 153 -26.08 -10.15 -28.80
CA GLY A 153 -27.49 -10.38 -28.46
C GLY A 153 -27.74 -11.13 -27.14
N SER A 154 -26.71 -11.63 -26.45
CA SER A 154 -26.90 -12.42 -25.21
C SER A 154 -27.31 -11.63 -23.97
N LEU A 155 -27.39 -10.30 -24.05
CA LEU A 155 -27.77 -9.41 -22.95
C LEU A 155 -29.15 -8.76 -23.13
N THR A 156 -29.98 -9.26 -24.07
CA THR A 156 -31.30 -8.67 -24.37
C THR A 156 -32.28 -8.72 -23.20
N GLU A 157 -32.15 -9.72 -22.32
CA GLU A 157 -33.02 -9.91 -21.15
C GLU A 157 -32.42 -9.34 -19.85
N GLU A 158 -31.20 -8.79 -19.90
CA GLU A 158 -30.55 -8.22 -18.71
C GLU A 158 -31.13 -6.85 -18.34
N ASP A 159 -31.35 -6.63 -17.04
CA ASP A 159 -31.78 -5.34 -16.51
C ASP A 159 -30.59 -4.36 -16.53
N LEU A 160 -30.47 -3.61 -17.63
CA LEU A 160 -29.42 -2.61 -17.81
C LEU A 160 -29.41 -1.53 -16.72
N GLN A 161 -30.54 -1.32 -16.01
CA GLN A 161 -30.60 -0.39 -14.89
C GLN A 161 -29.85 -0.87 -13.65
N ARG A 162 -29.38 -2.14 -13.61
CA ARG A 162 -28.62 -2.72 -12.51
C ARG A 162 -27.17 -3.07 -12.87
N VAL A 163 -26.75 -2.81 -14.10
CA VAL A 163 -25.42 -3.18 -14.60
C VAL A 163 -24.27 -2.55 -13.81
N TYR A 164 -24.45 -1.36 -13.22
CA TYR A 164 -23.42 -0.79 -12.35
C TYR A 164 -23.20 -1.54 -11.02
N LEU A 165 -24.06 -2.49 -10.64
CA LEU A 165 -23.91 -3.33 -9.45
C LEU A 165 -23.40 -4.74 -9.74
N ALA A 166 -23.57 -5.21 -10.97
CA ALA A 166 -23.23 -6.57 -11.40
C ALA A 166 -23.01 -6.57 -12.92
N ASN A 167 -21.96 -5.89 -13.37
CA ASN A 167 -21.72 -5.77 -14.80
C ASN A 167 -21.21 -7.10 -15.37
N PRO A 168 -21.88 -7.72 -16.36
CA PRO A 168 -21.44 -8.99 -16.92
C PRO A 168 -20.04 -8.94 -17.54
N ILE A 169 -19.57 -7.76 -17.96
CA ILE A 169 -18.24 -7.60 -18.57
C ILE A 169 -17.09 -7.73 -17.56
N TRP A 170 -17.37 -7.64 -16.25
CA TRP A 170 -16.34 -7.79 -15.21
C TRP A 170 -15.79 -9.21 -15.14
N GLU A 171 -16.62 -10.21 -15.45
CA GLU A 171 -16.21 -11.63 -15.49
C GLU A 171 -15.96 -12.12 -16.93
N ARG A 172 -16.45 -11.39 -17.93
CA ARG A 172 -16.36 -11.74 -19.35
C ARG A 172 -15.91 -10.51 -20.18
N PRO A 173 -14.60 -10.22 -20.23
CA PRO A 173 -14.11 -8.99 -20.84
C PRO A 173 -14.13 -9.03 -22.37
N PHE A 174 -14.36 -10.21 -22.97
CA PHE A 174 -14.36 -10.41 -24.41
C PHE A 174 -15.78 -10.37 -25.00
N VAL A 175 -15.88 -9.98 -26.27
CA VAL A 175 -17.06 -10.17 -27.11
C VAL A 175 -16.75 -11.28 -28.12
N ALA A 176 -17.63 -12.26 -28.24
CA ALA A 176 -17.53 -13.26 -29.30
C ALA A 176 -18.15 -12.67 -30.58
N LEU A 177 -17.31 -12.30 -31.55
CA LEU A 177 -17.77 -11.79 -32.84
C LEU A 177 -18.25 -12.94 -33.74
N THR A 178 -17.52 -14.05 -33.69
CA THR A 178 -17.86 -15.33 -34.32
C THR A 178 -17.40 -16.45 -33.39
N ASP A 179 -17.64 -17.71 -33.76
CA ASP A 179 -17.16 -18.87 -33.01
C ASP A 179 -15.62 -18.93 -32.90
N ASP A 180 -14.89 -18.26 -33.79
CA ASP A 180 -13.43 -18.29 -33.88
C ASP A 180 -12.76 -16.91 -33.72
N THR A 181 -13.52 -15.88 -33.36
CA THR A 181 -13.00 -14.52 -33.23
C THR A 181 -13.46 -13.85 -31.94
N LEU A 182 -12.49 -13.45 -31.11
CA LEU A 182 -12.70 -12.64 -29.90
C LEU A 182 -12.36 -11.19 -30.16
N PHE A 183 -13.12 -10.29 -29.54
CA PHE A 183 -12.82 -8.87 -29.48
C PHE A 183 -12.68 -8.43 -28.01
N LEU A 184 -11.59 -7.75 -27.68
CA LEU A 184 -11.30 -7.22 -26.35
C LEU A 184 -11.50 -5.69 -26.34
N PRO A 185 -12.75 -5.20 -26.22
CA PRO A 185 -13.05 -3.78 -26.38
C PRO A 185 -12.34 -2.88 -25.36
N LEU A 186 -12.12 -3.40 -24.15
CA LEU A 186 -11.54 -2.66 -23.03
C LEU A 186 -10.46 -3.53 -22.35
N PRO A 187 -9.22 -3.54 -22.86
CA PRO A 187 -8.14 -4.37 -22.29
C PRO A 187 -7.90 -4.12 -20.80
N VAL A 188 -8.11 -2.87 -20.34
CA VAL A 188 -8.00 -2.48 -18.92
C VAL A 188 -8.91 -3.30 -17.99
N LEU A 189 -9.95 -3.96 -18.48
CA LEU A 189 -10.80 -4.85 -17.68
C LEU A 189 -10.02 -6.05 -17.12
N ILE A 190 -9.01 -6.54 -17.85
CA ILE A 190 -8.13 -7.63 -17.38
C ILE A 190 -7.41 -7.21 -16.11
N VAL A 191 -6.91 -5.97 -16.05
CA VAL A 191 -6.26 -5.41 -14.86
C VAL A 191 -7.28 -5.05 -13.79
N SER A 192 -8.46 -4.56 -14.17
CA SER A 192 -9.47 -4.05 -13.23
C SER A 192 -10.22 -5.17 -12.49
N PHE A 193 -10.43 -6.32 -13.13
CA PHE A 193 -11.24 -7.43 -12.62
C PHE A 193 -10.59 -8.82 -12.78
N PRO A 194 -9.27 -8.99 -12.58
CA PRO A 194 -8.59 -10.25 -12.87
C PRO A 194 -9.16 -11.41 -12.04
N PHE A 195 -9.47 -11.17 -10.77
CA PHE A 195 -10.03 -12.17 -9.89
C PHE A 195 -11.45 -12.59 -10.31
N ALA A 196 -12.29 -11.65 -10.74
CA ALA A 196 -13.64 -11.95 -11.21
C ALA A 196 -13.62 -12.83 -12.48
N ILE A 197 -12.70 -12.53 -13.42
CA ILE A 197 -12.50 -13.33 -14.64
C ILE A 197 -12.07 -14.76 -14.30
N VAL A 198 -11.12 -14.92 -13.38
CA VAL A 198 -10.63 -16.25 -12.98
C VAL A 198 -11.67 -17.03 -12.17
N GLU A 199 -12.42 -16.35 -11.31
CA GLU A 199 -13.49 -16.96 -10.51
C GLU A 199 -14.60 -17.55 -11.37
N ARG A 200 -14.89 -16.93 -12.52
CA ARG A 200 -15.85 -17.46 -13.48
C ARG A 200 -15.47 -18.88 -13.93
N LEU A 201 -14.19 -19.14 -14.16
CA LEU A 201 -13.70 -20.45 -14.61
C LEU A 201 -13.89 -21.55 -13.55
N GLN A 202 -14.06 -21.18 -12.28
CA GLN A 202 -14.31 -22.15 -11.21
C GLN A 202 -15.74 -22.69 -11.27
N GLY A 203 -16.68 -21.95 -11.84
CA GLY A 203 -18.09 -22.36 -11.95
C GLY A 203 -18.65 -22.82 -10.59
N ALA A 204 -19.35 -23.96 -10.58
CA ALA A 204 -19.86 -24.61 -9.37
C ALA A 204 -18.87 -25.63 -8.74
N ASN A 205 -17.63 -25.73 -9.24
CA ASN A 205 -16.67 -26.72 -8.78
C ASN A 205 -16.17 -26.38 -7.36
N GLN A 206 -16.58 -27.18 -6.37
CA GLN A 206 -16.26 -26.95 -4.97
C GLN A 206 -14.76 -27.14 -4.67
N LYS A 207 -14.08 -28.07 -5.35
CA LYS A 207 -12.64 -28.31 -5.15
C LYS A 207 -11.83 -27.11 -5.62
N LEU A 208 -12.15 -26.55 -6.79
CA LEU A 208 -11.51 -25.34 -7.30
C LEU A 208 -11.74 -24.15 -6.39
N ARG A 209 -12.99 -23.94 -5.94
CA ARG A 209 -13.32 -22.85 -5.00
C ARG A 209 -12.55 -22.97 -3.68
N ALA A 210 -12.47 -24.18 -3.12
CA ALA A 210 -11.72 -24.43 -1.88
C ALA A 210 -10.21 -24.24 -2.07
N ALA A 211 -9.65 -24.73 -3.18
CA ALA A 211 -8.23 -24.54 -3.50
C ALA A 211 -7.90 -23.06 -3.74
N TYR A 212 -8.76 -22.32 -4.43
CA TYR A 212 -8.60 -20.89 -4.66
C TYR A 212 -8.66 -20.08 -3.35
N ALA A 213 -9.61 -20.39 -2.45
CA ALA A 213 -9.68 -19.73 -1.14
C ALA A 213 -8.41 -19.95 -0.30
N ARG A 214 -7.85 -21.17 -0.32
CA ARG A 214 -6.56 -21.46 0.33
C ARG A 214 -5.40 -20.72 -0.33
N ALA A 215 -5.31 -20.76 -1.66
CA ALA A 215 -4.28 -20.07 -2.43
C ALA A 215 -4.25 -18.56 -2.13
N ARG A 216 -5.41 -17.90 -2.06
CA ARG A 216 -5.50 -16.48 -1.69
C ARG A 216 -5.00 -16.18 -0.28
N THR A 217 -5.28 -17.06 0.67
CA THR A 217 -4.88 -16.89 2.07
C THR A 217 -3.37 -17.05 2.20
N LEU A 218 -2.83 -18.17 1.72
CA LEU A 218 -1.40 -18.45 1.74
C LEU A 218 -0.59 -17.35 1.03
N TYR A 219 -1.00 -17.00 -0.20
CA TYR A 219 -0.28 -15.98 -0.98
C TYR A 219 -0.29 -14.62 -0.28
N LEU A 220 -1.42 -14.22 0.32
CA LEU A 220 -1.51 -12.93 1.01
C LEU A 220 -0.55 -12.87 2.21
N GLU A 221 -0.49 -13.92 3.02
CA GLU A 221 0.44 -14.00 4.15
C GLU A 221 1.90 -13.97 3.69
N GLU A 222 2.25 -14.79 2.68
CA GLU A 222 3.60 -14.86 2.11
C GLU A 222 4.03 -13.50 1.53
N ASP A 223 3.14 -12.83 0.79
CA ASP A 223 3.46 -11.57 0.14
C ASP A 223 3.59 -10.42 1.15
N VAL A 224 2.74 -10.38 2.19
CA VAL A 224 2.88 -9.45 3.31
C VAL A 224 4.21 -9.67 4.01
N GLU A 225 4.54 -10.90 4.39
CA GLU A 225 5.83 -11.22 5.03
C GLU A 225 7.01 -10.74 4.17
N ARG A 226 6.98 -11.07 2.87
CA ARG A 226 8.02 -10.68 1.89
C ARG A 226 8.17 -9.16 1.81
N ILE A 227 7.06 -8.42 1.72
CA ILE A 227 7.08 -6.95 1.66
C ILE A 227 7.65 -6.37 2.96
N ILE A 228 7.20 -6.85 4.13
CA ILE A 228 7.68 -6.34 5.43
C ILE A 228 9.16 -6.65 5.64
N ARG A 229 9.61 -7.87 5.36
CA ARG A 229 11.02 -8.28 5.46
C ARG A 229 11.91 -7.45 4.53
N ARG A 230 11.45 -7.17 3.30
CA ARG A 230 12.14 -6.29 2.36
C ARG A 230 12.20 -4.86 2.91
N SER A 231 11.10 -4.35 3.44
CA SER A 231 10.94 -2.93 3.76
C SER A 231 11.53 -2.54 5.10
N LEU A 232 11.62 -3.49 6.05
CA LEU A 232 12.21 -3.34 7.38
C LEU A 232 13.37 -4.34 7.56
N PRO A 233 14.51 -4.15 6.86
CA PRO A 233 15.63 -5.11 6.85
C PRO A 233 16.34 -5.28 8.20
N SER A 234 16.05 -4.47 9.21
CA SER A 234 16.52 -4.63 10.60
C SER A 234 15.49 -5.33 11.49
N ALA A 235 14.28 -5.62 11.00
CA ALA A 235 13.24 -6.29 11.76
C ALA A 235 13.39 -7.81 11.71
N ALA A 236 13.09 -8.48 12.83
CA ALA A 236 12.81 -9.91 12.83
C ALA A 236 11.34 -10.11 12.45
N VAL A 237 11.08 -10.79 11.33
CA VAL A 237 9.73 -11.01 10.79
C VAL A 237 9.38 -12.48 10.91
N TYR A 238 8.21 -12.74 11.49
CA TYR A 238 7.67 -14.06 11.80
C TYR A 238 6.28 -14.20 11.19
N ARG A 239 5.90 -15.42 10.79
CA ARG A 239 4.61 -15.74 10.18
C ARG A 239 3.86 -16.80 11.00
N SER A 240 2.54 -16.67 11.07
CA SER A 240 1.63 -17.53 11.84
C SER A 240 2.09 -17.64 13.29
N VAL A 241 2.20 -16.49 13.95
CA VAL A 241 2.68 -16.38 15.33
C VAL A 241 1.56 -16.69 16.29
N THR A 242 1.75 -17.72 17.10
CA THR A 242 0.81 -18.16 18.12
C THR A 242 1.24 -17.72 19.52
N TRP A 243 0.25 -17.46 20.38
CA TRP A 243 0.45 -17.28 21.82
C TRP A 243 -0.75 -17.78 22.60
N THR A 244 -0.49 -18.23 23.82
CA THR A 244 -1.55 -18.62 24.76
C THR A 244 -1.74 -17.50 25.75
N ASP A 245 -2.98 -17.03 25.89
CA ASP A 245 -3.33 -16.06 26.91
C ASP A 245 -3.09 -16.65 28.31
N PRO A 246 -2.25 -16.00 29.14
CA PRO A 246 -1.88 -16.55 30.43
C PRO A 246 -3.08 -16.64 31.39
N ASP A 247 -4.09 -15.78 31.23
CA ASP A 247 -5.27 -15.73 32.09
C ASP A 247 -6.35 -16.70 31.58
N THR A 248 -6.68 -16.65 30.28
CA THR A 248 -7.81 -17.42 29.71
C THR A 248 -7.42 -18.79 29.18
N LYS A 249 -6.12 -19.05 28.98
CA LYS A 249 -5.55 -20.25 28.33
C LYS A 249 -6.01 -20.48 26.89
N VAL A 250 -6.61 -19.47 26.27
CA VAL A 250 -7.01 -19.52 24.86
C VAL A 250 -5.78 -19.32 23.98
N LEU A 251 -5.65 -20.15 22.95
CA LEU A 251 -4.64 -20.00 21.89
C LEU A 251 -5.12 -18.96 20.87
N TYR A 252 -4.28 -17.98 20.61
CA TYR A 252 -4.47 -16.97 19.57
C TYR A 252 -3.35 -17.05 18.54
N GLU A 253 -3.62 -16.57 17.33
CA GLU A 253 -2.69 -16.54 16.21
C GLU A 253 -2.68 -15.15 15.57
N HIS A 254 -1.54 -14.75 15.01
CA HIS A 254 -1.37 -13.55 14.20
C HIS A 254 -0.63 -13.89 12.91
N ASP A 255 -1.11 -13.37 11.78
CA ASP A 255 -0.63 -13.80 10.46
C ASP A 255 0.85 -13.40 10.22
N VAL A 256 1.21 -12.12 10.41
CA VAL A 256 2.61 -11.66 10.32
C VAL A 256 2.94 -10.72 11.47
N VAL A 257 4.05 -10.98 12.17
CA VAL A 257 4.57 -10.15 13.26
C VAL A 257 5.99 -9.72 12.96
N ALA A 258 6.25 -8.41 12.98
CA ALA A 258 7.58 -7.84 12.82
C ALA A 258 8.04 -7.17 14.11
N VAL A 259 9.21 -7.55 14.62
CA VAL A 259 9.84 -6.96 15.79
C VAL A 259 11.01 -6.09 15.34
N LEU A 260 10.95 -4.80 15.66
CA LEU A 260 11.97 -3.81 15.31
C LEU A 260 12.34 -2.95 16.53
N GLY A 261 13.39 -3.34 17.23
CA GLY A 261 13.74 -2.72 18.51
C GLY A 261 12.60 -2.86 19.52
N MET A 262 12.14 -1.76 20.13
CA MET A 262 11.02 -1.75 21.09
C MET A 262 9.65 -1.62 20.43
N ARG A 263 9.53 -2.03 19.16
CA ARG A 263 8.29 -1.93 18.38
C ARG A 263 7.90 -3.30 17.87
N VAL A 264 6.61 -3.57 17.94
CA VAL A 264 5.98 -4.75 17.36
C VAL A 264 4.96 -4.26 16.33
N LEU A 265 5.04 -4.75 15.11
CA LEU A 265 4.06 -4.49 14.06
C LEU A 265 3.33 -5.80 13.76
N ILE A 266 2.01 -5.78 13.83
CA ILE A 266 1.13 -6.92 13.58
C ILE A 266 0.37 -6.63 12.29
N PHE A 267 0.44 -7.56 11.33
CA PHE A 267 -0.29 -7.51 10.08
C PHE A 267 -1.23 -8.72 10.00
N GLU A 268 -2.52 -8.45 9.90
CA GLU A 268 -3.61 -9.43 9.83
C GLU A 268 -4.08 -9.57 8.39
N ALA A 269 -3.70 -10.67 7.74
CA ALA A 269 -4.04 -11.01 6.37
C ALA A 269 -5.50 -11.49 6.26
N LYS A 270 -6.32 -10.83 5.44
CA LYS A 270 -7.72 -11.20 5.18
C LYS A 270 -7.96 -11.36 3.69
N SER A 271 -8.07 -12.62 3.27
CA SER A 271 -8.31 -13.01 1.87
C SER A 271 -9.80 -13.06 1.48
N GLY A 272 -10.69 -12.89 2.47
CA GLY A 272 -12.13 -12.96 2.31
C GLY A 272 -12.70 -11.85 1.43
N LYS A 273 -13.94 -12.05 0.97
CA LYS A 273 -14.64 -11.16 0.03
C LYS A 273 -15.92 -10.63 0.63
N LEU A 274 -16.38 -9.50 0.10
CA LEU A 274 -17.77 -9.08 0.32
C LEU A 274 -18.70 -10.02 -0.44
N ALA A 275 -19.76 -10.44 0.24
CA ALA A 275 -20.83 -11.21 -0.38
C ALA A 275 -21.45 -10.43 -1.55
N ALA A 276 -21.95 -11.13 -2.56
CA ALA A 276 -22.60 -10.50 -3.71
C ALA A 276 -23.78 -9.59 -3.30
N ALA A 277 -24.48 -9.92 -2.21
CA ALA A 277 -25.51 -9.05 -1.62
C ALA A 277 -24.93 -7.76 -1.02
N GLY A 278 -23.80 -7.85 -0.32
CA GLY A 278 -23.06 -6.69 0.19
C GLY A 278 -22.56 -5.78 -0.94
N ARG A 279 -21.99 -6.36 -2.01
CA ARG A 279 -21.57 -5.62 -3.23
C ARG A 279 -22.72 -4.86 -3.89
N ARG A 280 -23.94 -5.42 -3.87
CA ARG A 280 -25.15 -4.77 -4.37
C ARG A 280 -25.74 -3.71 -3.42
N GLY A 281 -25.06 -3.41 -2.30
CA GLY A 281 -25.49 -2.40 -1.33
C GLY A 281 -26.43 -2.93 -0.24
N GLY A 282 -26.49 -4.25 -0.03
CA GLY A 282 -27.21 -4.85 1.09
C GLY A 282 -26.54 -4.51 2.41
N LEU A 283 -27.08 -3.51 3.12
CA LEU A 283 -26.46 -2.93 4.33
C LEU A 283 -26.19 -3.97 5.44
N ALA A 284 -27.12 -4.91 5.67
CA ALA A 284 -26.94 -5.94 6.69
C ALA A 284 -25.78 -6.89 6.36
N SER A 285 -25.74 -7.43 5.14
CA SER A 285 -24.63 -8.29 4.68
C SER A 285 -23.30 -7.55 4.69
N LEU A 286 -23.30 -6.29 4.29
CA LEU A 286 -22.10 -5.46 4.30
C LEU A 286 -21.59 -5.22 5.72
N LYS A 287 -22.50 -4.95 6.67
CA LYS A 287 -22.16 -4.79 8.09
C LYS A 287 -21.45 -6.04 8.61
N THR A 288 -22.05 -7.21 8.41
CA THR A 288 -21.47 -8.50 8.80
C THR A 288 -20.13 -8.78 8.14
N ASP A 289 -20.01 -8.53 6.83
CA ASP A 289 -18.75 -8.75 6.12
C ASP A 289 -17.65 -7.80 6.65
N PHE A 290 -17.98 -6.55 6.95
CA PHE A 290 -17.01 -5.57 7.47
C PHE A 290 -16.61 -5.85 8.92
N GLU A 291 -17.54 -6.30 9.77
CA GLU A 291 -17.21 -6.74 11.15
C GLU A 291 -16.15 -7.83 11.10
N ARG A 292 -16.42 -8.88 10.31
CA ARG A 292 -15.54 -10.03 10.16
C ARG A 292 -14.20 -9.68 9.53
N LEU A 293 -14.19 -8.85 8.48
CA LEU A 293 -12.98 -8.58 7.71
C LEU A 293 -12.08 -7.51 8.33
N PHE A 294 -12.61 -6.57 9.11
CA PHE A 294 -11.85 -5.38 9.53
C PHE A 294 -11.93 -5.06 11.02
N VAL A 295 -13.02 -5.42 11.70
CA VAL A 295 -13.19 -5.09 13.13
C VAL A 295 -12.64 -6.19 14.02
N GLU A 296 -13.04 -7.44 13.81
CA GLU A 296 -12.58 -8.59 14.58
C GLU A 296 -11.04 -8.74 14.61
N PRO A 297 -10.31 -8.55 13.49
CA PRO A 297 -8.84 -8.65 13.50
C PRO A 297 -8.19 -7.55 14.36
N GLY A 298 -8.73 -6.33 14.31
CA GLY A 298 -8.25 -5.23 15.15
C GLY A 298 -8.39 -5.56 16.65
N VAL A 299 -9.53 -6.15 17.04
CA VAL A 299 -9.80 -6.59 18.42
C VAL A 299 -8.87 -7.73 18.84
N GLN A 300 -8.57 -8.66 17.94
CA GLN A 300 -7.60 -9.74 18.20
C GLN A 300 -6.20 -9.19 18.45
N ALA A 301 -5.73 -8.27 17.60
CA ALA A 301 -4.43 -7.60 17.77
C ALA A 301 -4.35 -6.77 19.06
N SER A 302 -5.45 -6.13 19.49
CA SER A 302 -5.54 -5.40 20.76
C SER A 302 -5.22 -6.27 21.99
N ARG A 303 -5.54 -7.57 21.95
CA ARG A 303 -5.30 -8.48 23.08
C ARG A 303 -3.80 -8.66 23.31
N LEU A 304 -3.06 -8.91 22.24
CA LEU A 304 -1.60 -9.03 22.31
C LEU A 304 -0.96 -7.68 22.67
N GLU A 305 -1.48 -6.58 22.15
CA GLU A 305 -1.04 -5.23 22.54
C GLU A 305 -1.17 -4.97 24.05
N ALA A 306 -2.35 -5.21 24.63
CA ALA A 306 -2.59 -5.05 26.07
C ALA A 306 -1.67 -5.96 26.91
N LEU A 307 -1.40 -7.17 26.43
CA LEU A 307 -0.51 -8.11 27.10
C LEU A 307 0.96 -7.66 27.03
N LEU A 308 1.44 -7.23 25.86
CA LEU A 308 2.80 -6.71 25.67
C LEU A 308 3.03 -5.37 26.38
N ALA A 309 1.97 -4.60 26.64
CA ALA A 309 2.05 -3.36 27.41
C ALA A 309 2.14 -3.60 28.92
N SER A 310 1.47 -4.64 29.44
CA SER A 310 1.32 -4.86 30.89
C SER A 310 2.21 -5.97 31.46
N ARG A 311 2.40 -7.09 30.73
CA ARG A 311 2.99 -8.35 31.22
C ARG A 311 3.91 -8.98 30.17
N ARG A 312 4.77 -8.15 29.55
CA ARG A 312 5.64 -8.57 28.44
C ARG A 312 6.56 -9.75 28.73
N HIS A 313 7.00 -9.92 29.98
CA HIS A 313 7.88 -11.01 30.41
C HIS A 313 7.15 -12.35 30.53
N ASP A 314 5.81 -12.34 30.59
CA ASP A 314 4.98 -13.53 30.72
C ASP A 314 4.49 -14.07 29.37
N VAL A 315 4.86 -13.40 28.26
CA VAL A 315 4.39 -13.75 26.92
C VAL A 315 5.41 -14.62 26.20
N SER A 316 4.99 -15.84 25.86
CA SER A 316 5.70 -16.68 24.90
C SER A 316 4.97 -16.65 23.56
N LEU A 317 5.67 -16.21 22.53
CA LEU A 317 5.21 -16.17 21.14
C LEU A 317 6.03 -17.18 20.33
N THR A 318 5.37 -18.00 19.52
CA THR A 318 6.03 -19.02 18.67
C THR A 318 5.48 -18.97 17.25
N ASP A 319 6.34 -19.00 16.24
CA ASP A 319 5.93 -19.01 14.83
C ASP A 319 5.55 -20.43 14.33
N HIS A 320 5.09 -20.54 13.07
CA HIS A 320 4.76 -21.86 12.48
C HIS A 320 5.93 -22.85 12.40
N ALA A 321 7.18 -22.36 12.44
CA ALA A 321 8.37 -23.20 12.42
C ALA A 321 8.78 -23.68 13.82
N GLY A 322 8.08 -23.23 14.88
CA GLY A 322 8.42 -23.53 16.26
C GLY A 322 9.49 -22.60 16.82
N GLU A 323 9.87 -21.53 16.11
CA GLU A 323 10.84 -20.55 16.60
C GLU A 323 10.17 -19.60 17.59
N THR A 324 10.81 -19.40 18.75
CA THR A 324 10.39 -18.37 19.71
C THR A 324 10.65 -16.98 19.14
N VAL A 325 9.60 -16.16 19.08
CA VAL A 325 9.70 -14.76 18.66
C VAL A 325 10.54 -14.00 19.67
N ARG A 326 11.68 -13.46 19.22
CA ARG A 326 12.63 -12.76 20.09
C ARG A 326 12.31 -11.28 20.14
N PHE A 327 12.10 -10.76 21.34
CA PHE A 327 11.94 -9.34 21.57
C PHE A 327 12.46 -8.94 22.96
N ASP A 328 12.91 -7.70 23.10
CA ASP A 328 13.44 -7.19 24.37
C ASP A 328 12.33 -7.00 25.40
N THR A 329 12.46 -7.59 26.59
CA THR A 329 11.46 -7.52 27.67
C THR A 329 11.70 -6.39 28.67
N SER A 330 12.78 -5.61 28.51
CA SER A 330 13.24 -4.58 29.47
C SER A 330 12.43 -3.28 29.48
N GLY A 331 11.39 -3.16 28.64
CA GLY A 331 10.51 -2.00 28.62
C GLY A 331 9.25 -2.16 27.76
N PRO A 332 8.31 -1.20 27.87
CA PRO A 332 7.04 -1.24 27.15
C PRO A 332 7.27 -1.11 25.63
N SER A 333 6.68 -2.04 24.88
CA SER A 333 6.63 -1.96 23.42
C SER A 333 5.55 -1.01 22.95
N VAL A 334 5.77 -0.44 21.76
CA VAL A 334 4.66 0.11 20.99
C VAL A 334 4.22 -0.96 20.00
N VAL A 335 2.95 -1.32 20.07
CA VAL A 335 2.34 -2.21 19.08
C VAL A 335 1.64 -1.35 18.03
N HIS A 336 1.89 -1.66 16.76
CA HIS A 336 1.15 -1.10 15.63
C HIS A 336 0.44 -2.25 14.92
N LYS A 337 -0.81 -2.08 14.56
CA LYS A 337 -1.65 -3.14 13.97
C LYS A 337 -2.27 -2.70 12.67
N PHE A 338 -2.27 -3.59 11.68
CA PHE A 338 -2.79 -3.34 10.34
C PHE A 338 -3.59 -4.54 9.86
N GLY A 339 -4.77 -4.30 9.30
CA GLY A 339 -5.44 -5.29 8.46
C GLY A 339 -4.88 -5.20 7.04
N VAL A 340 -4.54 -6.32 6.42
CA VAL A 340 -4.14 -6.37 5.01
C VAL A 340 -5.10 -7.23 4.23
N CYS A 341 -5.70 -6.69 3.17
CA CYS A 341 -6.63 -7.41 2.31
C CYS A 341 -6.04 -7.62 0.92
N ILE A 342 -6.35 -8.75 0.30
CA ILE A 342 -5.89 -8.99 -1.07
C ILE A 342 -6.55 -8.05 -2.08
N GLU A 343 -7.81 -7.72 -1.88
CA GLU A 343 -8.56 -6.79 -2.72
C GLU A 343 -8.92 -5.53 -1.91
N HIS A 344 -8.96 -4.39 -2.59
CA HIS A 344 -9.26 -3.09 -1.98
C HIS A 344 -10.76 -2.84 -1.91
N PHE A 345 -11.23 -2.23 -0.82
CA PHE A 345 -12.64 -1.88 -0.65
C PHE A 345 -12.89 -0.37 -0.73
N ALA A 346 -12.16 0.32 -1.62
CA ALA A 346 -12.25 1.77 -1.85
C ALA A 346 -11.94 2.60 -0.59
N SER A 347 -12.25 3.91 -0.62
CA SER A 347 -12.15 4.84 0.53
C SER A 347 -13.02 4.47 1.75
N VAL A 348 -13.66 3.30 1.73
CA VAL A 348 -14.41 2.74 2.86
C VAL A 348 -13.44 2.22 3.92
N THR A 349 -12.38 1.53 3.51
CA THR A 349 -11.41 0.91 4.42
C THR A 349 -10.34 1.88 4.93
N SER A 350 -10.18 3.01 4.25
CA SER A 350 -9.14 3.99 4.56
C SER A 350 -9.45 4.88 5.77
N SER A 351 -10.71 4.92 6.25
CA SER A 351 -11.07 5.73 7.43
C SER A 351 -11.92 4.98 8.45
N ARG A 352 -11.53 5.11 9.73
CA ARG A 352 -12.26 4.63 10.92
C ARG A 352 -13.68 5.20 11.00
N ARG A 353 -13.89 6.43 10.50
CA ARG A 353 -15.18 7.13 10.64
C ARG A 353 -16.32 6.39 9.98
N LEU A 354 -16.10 5.82 8.79
CA LEU A 354 -17.18 5.13 8.09
C LEU A 354 -17.69 3.93 8.90
N PHE A 355 -16.77 3.19 9.53
CA PHE A 355 -17.11 2.09 10.43
C PHE A 355 -17.92 2.57 11.65
N ARG A 356 -17.55 3.72 12.24
CA ARG A 356 -18.34 4.35 13.30
C ARG A 356 -19.74 4.75 12.82
N ASP A 357 -19.84 5.38 11.65
CA ASP A 357 -21.11 5.80 11.05
C ASP A 357 -22.02 4.59 10.76
N MET A 358 -21.45 3.42 10.42
CA MET A 358 -22.16 2.15 10.26
C MET A 358 -22.53 1.45 11.57
N GLY A 359 -22.11 2.00 12.72
CA GLY A 359 -22.29 1.37 14.03
C GLY A 359 -21.51 0.05 14.17
N LEU A 360 -20.37 -0.05 13.48
CA LEU A 360 -19.42 -1.17 13.55
C LEU A 360 -18.36 -1.01 14.61
N LEU A 361 -18.04 0.25 14.93
CA LEU A 361 -17.05 0.60 15.95
C LEU A 361 -17.69 1.49 16.99
N ARG A 362 -17.47 1.15 18.25
CA ARG A 362 -17.73 2.08 19.35
C ARG A 362 -16.69 3.21 19.35
N SER A 363 -17.02 4.35 19.95
CA SER A 363 -16.10 5.49 20.02
C SER A 363 -14.79 5.19 20.78
N ASP A 364 -14.85 4.25 21.72
CA ASP A 364 -13.74 3.79 22.57
C ASP A 364 -13.01 2.56 22.00
N GLN A 365 -13.53 1.94 20.94
CA GLN A 365 -12.97 0.72 20.38
C GLN A 365 -11.74 1.01 19.54
N GLU A 366 -10.65 0.30 19.82
CA GLU A 366 -9.39 0.41 19.09
C GLU A 366 -9.56 0.04 17.61
N TRP A 367 -8.80 0.73 16.76
CA TRP A 367 -8.85 0.62 15.31
C TRP A 367 -7.51 0.12 14.77
N ALA A 368 -7.57 -0.71 13.73
CA ALA A 368 -6.41 -1.09 12.94
C ALA A 368 -6.63 -0.57 11.52
N PRO A 369 -5.76 0.31 10.98
CA PRO A 369 -5.84 0.71 9.59
C PRO A 369 -5.85 -0.50 8.66
N VAL A 370 -6.68 -0.42 7.62
CA VAL A 370 -6.80 -1.47 6.62
C VAL A 370 -6.11 -1.02 5.34
N LEU A 371 -5.18 -1.84 4.87
CA LEU A 371 -4.46 -1.67 3.61
C LEU A 371 -4.84 -2.80 2.67
N SER A 372 -4.91 -2.54 1.37
CA SER A 372 -4.84 -3.60 0.37
C SER A 372 -3.39 -4.03 0.14
N LEU A 373 -3.20 -5.23 -0.40
CA LEU A 373 -1.88 -5.72 -0.80
C LEU A 373 -1.22 -4.79 -1.82
N ALA A 374 -2.02 -4.23 -2.75
CA ALA A 374 -1.58 -3.24 -3.71
C ALA A 374 -1.05 -1.97 -3.04
N GLU A 375 -1.77 -1.45 -2.04
CA GLU A 375 -1.34 -0.26 -1.29
C GLU A 375 -0.09 -0.55 -0.46
N LEU A 376 0.03 -1.73 0.15
CA LEU A 376 1.24 -2.11 0.89
C LEU A 376 2.48 -2.21 -0.03
N ARG A 377 2.31 -2.73 -1.25
CA ARG A 377 3.35 -2.73 -2.29
C ARG A 377 3.72 -1.31 -2.71
N MET A 378 2.73 -0.47 -3.01
CA MET A 378 2.93 0.95 -3.34
C MET A 378 3.70 1.68 -2.23
N LEU A 379 3.32 1.49 -0.97
CA LEU A 379 4.02 2.05 0.19
C LEU A 379 5.48 1.58 0.21
N SER A 380 5.70 0.29 0.00
CA SER A 380 7.04 -0.30 -0.04
C SER A 380 7.88 0.25 -1.22
N GLU A 381 7.28 0.59 -2.36
CA GLU A 381 8.02 1.16 -3.49
C GLU A 381 8.33 2.65 -3.32
N ARG A 382 7.38 3.41 -2.77
CA ARG A 382 7.48 4.87 -2.63
C ARG A 382 8.29 5.30 -1.40
N LEU A 383 8.24 4.52 -0.33
CA LEU A 383 8.96 4.76 0.92
C LEU A 383 10.16 3.82 1.01
N ASP A 384 11.08 3.98 0.08
CA ASP A 384 12.16 3.06 -0.25
C ASP A 384 13.31 2.98 0.78
N THR A 385 13.15 3.58 1.97
CA THR A 385 14.07 3.43 3.11
C THR A 385 13.34 2.82 4.31
N GLU A 386 14.06 2.04 5.12
CA GLU A 386 13.52 1.41 6.33
C GLU A 386 12.83 2.43 7.24
N ILE A 387 13.49 3.57 7.46
CA ILE A 387 13.00 4.57 8.39
C ILE A 387 11.76 5.30 7.87
N SER A 388 11.67 5.57 6.57
CA SER A 388 10.50 6.24 5.99
C SER A 388 9.28 5.34 5.96
N PHE A 389 9.46 4.06 5.61
CA PHE A 389 8.39 3.06 5.67
C PHE A 389 7.90 2.86 7.10
N LEU A 390 8.81 2.69 8.07
CA LEU A 390 8.46 2.60 9.48
C LEU A 390 7.69 3.84 9.95
N HIS A 391 8.21 5.04 9.67
CA HIS A 391 7.60 6.27 10.13
C HIS A 391 6.19 6.45 9.56
N TYR A 392 5.99 6.18 8.26
CA TYR A 392 4.66 6.18 7.65
C TYR A 392 3.67 5.27 8.38
N LEU A 393 4.02 4.00 8.61
CA LEU A 393 3.14 3.07 9.32
C LEU A 393 2.76 3.60 10.71
N THR A 394 3.72 4.16 11.44
CA THR A 394 3.45 4.70 12.78
C THR A 394 2.55 5.94 12.75
N ARG A 395 2.68 6.80 11.72
CA ARG A 395 1.79 7.95 11.53
C ARG A 395 0.39 7.48 11.10
N ARG A 396 0.33 6.54 10.16
CA ARG A 396 -0.90 5.97 9.60
C ARG A 396 -1.77 5.31 10.67
N ALA A 397 -1.14 4.60 11.62
CA ALA A 397 -1.82 4.02 12.79
C ALA A 397 -2.61 5.05 13.61
N THR A 398 -2.13 6.31 13.63
CA THR A 398 -2.73 7.41 14.42
C THR A 398 -3.48 8.43 13.57
N ALA A 399 -3.50 8.28 12.24
CA ALA A 399 -4.00 9.32 11.33
C ALA A 399 -5.49 9.63 11.57
N ASP A 400 -6.30 8.61 11.80
CA ASP A 400 -7.74 8.71 12.09
C ASP A 400 -8.05 9.38 13.45
N ASP A 401 -7.08 9.43 14.37
CA ASP A 401 -7.23 10.14 15.65
C ASP A 401 -6.86 11.63 15.55
N VAL A 402 -6.11 12.00 14.51
CA VAL A 402 -5.59 13.35 14.28
C VAL A 402 -6.40 14.10 13.20
N LEU A 403 -7.00 13.36 12.26
CA LEU A 403 -7.69 13.90 11.09
C LEU A 403 -9.00 13.16 10.83
N ASP A 404 -10.08 13.90 10.59
CA ASP A 404 -11.32 13.39 10.01
C ASP A 404 -11.29 13.63 8.48
N PHE A 405 -11.23 12.55 7.70
CA PHE A 405 -11.00 12.64 6.26
C PHE A 405 -11.84 11.69 5.40
N VAL A 406 -11.92 12.03 4.12
CA VAL A 406 -12.34 11.15 3.03
C VAL A 406 -11.20 11.13 2.00
N ALA A 407 -10.50 10.00 1.94
CA ALA A 407 -9.31 9.78 1.12
C ALA A 407 -9.13 8.27 0.91
N ASP A 408 -8.35 7.87 -0.10
CA ASP A 408 -7.75 6.52 -0.15
C ASP A 408 -6.28 6.55 0.32
N GLU A 409 -5.60 5.41 0.30
CA GLU A 409 -4.20 5.37 0.78
C GLU A 409 -3.23 6.10 -0.19
N GLN A 410 -3.59 6.30 -1.47
CA GLN A 410 -2.77 7.08 -2.41
C GLN A 410 -2.77 8.57 -2.06
N ASP A 411 -3.94 9.08 -1.69
CA ASP A 411 -4.10 10.45 -1.17
C ASP A 411 -3.32 10.63 0.14
N LEU A 412 -3.43 9.67 1.07
CA LEU A 412 -2.73 9.72 2.37
C LEU A 412 -1.20 9.63 2.22
N LEU A 413 -0.72 8.75 1.34
CA LEU A 413 0.71 8.68 1.01
C LEU A 413 1.19 9.98 0.38
N SER A 414 0.39 10.60 -0.48
CA SER A 414 0.75 11.90 -1.07
C SER A 414 0.81 13.02 -0.02
N LEU A 415 -0.10 13.04 0.95
CA LEU A 415 -0.02 13.95 2.10
C LEU A 415 1.29 13.72 2.88
N TYR A 416 1.63 12.46 3.15
CA TYR A 416 2.89 12.12 3.82
C TYR A 416 4.12 12.58 3.03
N LEU A 417 4.17 12.30 1.72
CA LEU A 417 5.28 12.72 0.87
C LEU A 417 5.37 14.24 0.72
N THR A 418 4.28 14.95 0.98
CA THR A 418 4.24 16.42 0.96
C THR A 418 4.78 17.01 2.26
N ASN A 419 4.41 16.47 3.43
CA ASN A 419 4.73 17.11 4.71
C ASN A 419 4.83 16.17 5.94
N GLY A 420 4.91 14.86 5.77
CA GLY A 420 5.07 13.91 6.88
C GLY A 420 3.82 13.74 7.75
N PHE A 421 2.62 13.98 7.21
CA PHE A 421 1.35 14.08 7.96
C PHE A 421 1.32 15.24 8.96
N VAL A 422 2.03 16.34 8.69
CA VAL A 422 1.92 17.54 9.53
C VAL A 422 0.64 18.30 9.13
N VAL A 423 -0.31 18.36 10.05
CA VAL A 423 -1.59 19.06 9.89
C VAL A 423 -1.86 19.98 11.09
N ASP A 424 -2.49 21.13 10.84
CA ASP A 424 -2.99 21.99 11.92
C ASP A 424 -4.31 21.46 12.44
N THR A 425 -4.25 20.61 13.47
CA THR A 425 -5.43 19.96 14.07
C THR A 425 -6.42 20.97 14.65
N ARG A 426 -5.95 22.11 15.18
CA ARG A 426 -6.82 23.17 15.70
C ARG A 426 -7.57 23.87 14.57
N GLY A 427 -6.87 24.16 13.48
CA GLY A 427 -7.48 24.70 12.26
C GLY A 427 -8.50 23.76 11.61
N LEU A 428 -8.41 22.46 11.88
CA LEU A 428 -9.28 21.42 11.35
C LEU A 428 -10.33 20.91 12.35
N GLU A 429 -10.41 21.49 13.55
CA GLU A 429 -11.36 21.03 14.57
C GLU A 429 -12.81 21.13 14.08
N GLY A 430 -13.55 20.02 14.18
CA GLY A 430 -14.92 19.90 13.68
C GLY A 430 -15.07 19.94 12.15
N ARG A 431 -13.97 19.94 11.40
CA ARG A 431 -13.98 19.94 9.92
C ARG A 431 -13.61 18.55 9.39
N GLN A 432 -14.25 18.18 8.29
CA GLN A 432 -13.88 17.03 7.50
C GLN A 432 -13.05 17.46 6.30
N VAL A 433 -11.93 16.79 6.07
CA VAL A 433 -11.07 17.04 4.91
C VAL A 433 -11.40 16.04 3.80
N LEU A 434 -11.78 16.56 2.63
CA LEU A 434 -12.00 15.75 1.44
C LEU A 434 -10.78 15.88 0.52
N PHE A 435 -10.12 14.76 0.24
CA PHE A 435 -9.03 14.70 -0.72
C PHE A 435 -9.62 14.49 -2.12
N LEU A 436 -9.30 15.38 -3.04
CA LEU A 436 -9.77 15.34 -4.43
C LEU A 436 -8.57 15.30 -5.34
N GLN A 437 -8.34 14.14 -5.97
CA GLN A 437 -7.19 13.93 -6.87
C GLN A 437 -5.86 14.32 -6.21
N ALA A 438 -5.73 14.03 -4.91
CA ALA A 438 -4.56 14.42 -4.12
C ALA A 438 -3.42 13.40 -4.23
N ASP A 439 -3.55 12.43 -5.14
CA ASP A 439 -2.62 11.33 -5.42
C ASP A 439 -1.46 11.72 -6.35
N ALA A 440 -1.32 13.00 -6.72
CA ALA A 440 -0.34 13.44 -7.71
C ALA A 440 1.11 13.03 -7.41
N ALA A 441 1.51 13.02 -6.13
CA ALA A 441 2.86 12.65 -5.70
C ALA A 441 3.15 11.14 -5.87
N VAL A 442 2.10 10.32 -5.98
CA VAL A 442 2.20 8.85 -6.09
C VAL A 442 1.77 8.32 -7.45
N ARG A 443 1.42 9.19 -8.41
CA ARG A 443 1.20 8.80 -9.81
C ARG A 443 2.52 8.39 -10.48
N GLY A 444 2.43 7.46 -11.43
CA GLY A 444 3.58 6.98 -12.22
C GLY A 444 4.39 5.87 -11.56
N ARG A 445 5.54 5.54 -12.16
CA ARG A 445 6.47 4.52 -11.64
C ARG A 445 7.48 5.15 -10.68
N ALA A 446 7.83 4.41 -9.64
CA ALA A 446 8.97 4.72 -8.77
C ALA A 446 10.09 3.69 -8.99
N SER A 447 11.33 4.15 -8.91
CA SER A 447 12.51 3.27 -8.91
C SER A 447 13.06 3.22 -7.49
N PRO A 448 12.63 2.26 -6.65
CA PRO A 448 13.07 2.20 -5.26
C PRO A 448 14.58 1.90 -5.19
N ARG A 449 15.23 2.42 -4.15
CA ARG A 449 16.60 2.03 -3.78
C ARG A 449 16.73 0.52 -3.58
N THR A 450 17.87 -0.02 -4.00
CA THR A 450 18.24 -1.41 -3.73
C THR A 450 18.56 -1.62 -2.26
N ASP A 451 19.36 -0.73 -1.65
CA ASP A 451 19.67 -0.78 -0.22
C ASP A 451 18.74 0.16 0.58
N ARG A 452 17.81 -0.45 1.31
CA ARG A 452 16.86 0.28 2.16
C ARG A 452 17.45 0.70 3.50
N ARG A 453 18.70 0.32 3.80
CA ARG A 453 19.46 0.79 4.97
C ARG A 453 20.14 2.14 4.71
N GLU A 454 20.01 2.70 3.51
CA GLU A 454 20.37 4.10 3.31
C GLU A 454 19.42 5.03 4.07
N PHE A 455 19.97 5.97 4.83
CA PHE A 455 19.18 6.95 5.54
C PHE A 455 18.67 8.04 4.58
N ALA A 456 17.36 8.05 4.36
CA ALA A 456 16.63 9.15 3.76
C ALA A 456 15.21 9.21 4.35
N THR A 457 14.62 10.40 4.34
CA THR A 457 13.30 10.67 4.94
C THR A 457 12.38 11.36 3.92
N PRO A 458 11.98 10.69 2.81
CA PRO A 458 11.04 11.25 1.85
C PRO A 458 9.80 11.83 2.55
N GLY A 459 9.43 13.06 2.18
CA GLY A 459 8.31 13.79 2.78
C GLY A 459 8.58 14.50 4.10
N ILE A 460 9.78 14.37 4.67
CA ILE A 460 10.15 15.03 5.93
C ILE A 460 11.42 15.84 5.71
N ASP A 461 11.29 17.15 5.89
CA ASP A 461 12.42 18.07 5.85
C ASP A 461 13.07 18.19 7.24
N LEU A 462 14.32 17.73 7.36
CA LEU A 462 15.11 17.85 8.58
C LEU A 462 16.17 18.94 8.38
N PRO A 463 16.28 19.91 9.32
CA PRO A 463 17.39 20.87 9.30
C PRO A 463 18.75 20.16 9.28
N PRO A 464 19.82 20.74 8.70
CA PRO A 464 21.09 20.05 8.45
C PRO A 464 21.68 19.33 9.68
N MET A 465 21.64 19.96 10.86
CA MET A 465 22.09 19.34 12.11
C MET A 465 21.29 18.06 12.42
N TRP A 466 19.97 18.11 12.31
CA TRP A 466 19.09 17.00 12.64
C TRP A 466 19.16 15.88 11.60
N SER A 467 19.38 16.22 10.34
CA SER A 467 19.66 15.22 9.30
C SER A 467 20.92 14.42 9.62
N LEU A 468 22.00 15.08 10.08
CA LEU A 468 23.22 14.40 10.53
C LEU A 468 23.00 13.55 11.79
N VAL A 469 22.32 14.11 12.80
CA VAL A 469 21.98 13.38 14.04
C VAL A 469 21.16 12.13 13.73
N ALA A 470 20.11 12.25 12.91
CA ALA A 470 19.26 11.12 12.57
C ALA A 470 20.02 10.06 11.76
N ARG A 471 20.88 10.47 10.81
CA ARG A 471 21.75 9.54 10.08
C ARG A 471 22.69 8.77 11.02
N GLU A 472 23.30 9.45 11.98
CA GLU A 472 24.20 8.84 12.96
C GLU A 472 23.46 7.89 13.91
N VAL A 473 22.29 8.29 14.41
CA VAL A 473 21.44 7.43 15.25
C VAL A 473 21.00 6.18 14.49
N TYR A 474 20.62 6.31 13.21
CA TYR A 474 20.23 5.17 12.39
C TYR A 474 21.38 4.18 12.20
N ALA A 475 22.60 4.68 11.95
CA ALA A 475 23.80 3.85 11.79
C ALA A 475 24.30 3.24 13.11
N SER A 476 23.82 3.71 14.26
CA SER A 476 24.24 3.23 15.58
C SER A 476 23.63 1.88 15.97
N ASN A 477 24.25 1.23 16.95
CA ASN A 477 23.70 0.05 17.64
C ASN A 477 22.86 0.43 18.88
N HIS A 478 22.41 1.68 18.98
CA HIS A 478 21.63 2.13 20.14
C HIS A 478 20.31 1.35 20.21
N ARG A 479 20.02 0.72 21.35
CA ARG A 479 18.84 -0.15 21.53
C ARG A 479 17.51 0.52 21.16
N HIS A 480 17.40 1.83 21.39
CA HIS A 480 16.22 2.64 21.12
C HIS A 480 16.33 3.49 19.83
N ARG A 481 17.22 3.14 18.89
CA ARG A 481 17.50 3.99 17.72
C ARG A 481 16.24 4.35 16.94
N PHE A 482 15.34 3.40 16.71
CA PHE A 482 14.10 3.67 15.97
C PHE A 482 13.13 4.55 16.77
N ASP A 483 13.07 4.41 18.09
CA ASP A 483 12.24 5.29 18.92
C ASP A 483 12.77 6.73 18.97
N ILE A 484 14.09 6.89 19.02
CA ILE A 484 14.74 8.21 18.90
C ILE A 484 14.40 8.82 17.54
N LEU A 485 14.58 8.07 16.46
CA LEU A 485 14.31 8.56 15.10
C LEU A 485 12.84 8.97 14.94
N ILE A 486 11.89 8.12 15.33
CA ILE A 486 10.47 8.47 15.28
C ILE A 486 10.16 9.72 16.11
N SER A 487 10.78 9.87 17.29
CA SER A 487 10.59 11.06 18.12
C SER A 487 11.11 12.34 17.47
N ILE A 488 12.21 12.26 16.70
CA ILE A 488 12.78 13.38 15.92
C ILE A 488 11.91 13.66 14.69
N LEU A 489 11.55 12.64 13.91
CA LEU A 489 10.78 12.76 12.67
C LEU A 489 9.35 13.29 12.89
N ASN A 490 8.80 13.07 14.08
CA ASN A 490 7.51 13.62 14.48
C ASN A 490 7.57 15.14 14.78
N GLN A 491 8.74 15.75 14.94
CA GLN A 491 8.83 17.16 15.30
C GLN A 491 8.59 18.08 14.09
N LEU A 492 8.06 19.27 14.35
CA LEU A 492 7.94 20.30 13.32
C LEU A 492 9.35 20.79 12.87
N PRO A 493 9.61 20.94 11.56
CA PRO A 493 10.90 21.40 11.05
C PRO A 493 11.34 22.74 11.66
N GLY A 494 10.40 23.68 11.85
CA GLY A 494 10.67 24.98 12.48
C GLY A 494 11.12 24.86 13.94
N SER A 495 10.55 23.93 14.71
CA SER A 495 10.94 23.70 16.11
C SER A 495 12.34 23.09 16.21
N LEU A 496 12.65 22.11 15.35
CA LEU A 496 13.97 21.53 15.24
C LEU A 496 15.02 22.57 14.82
N HIS A 497 14.67 23.46 13.88
CA HIS A 497 15.54 24.55 13.45
C HIS A 497 15.85 25.53 14.59
N ALA A 498 14.84 25.90 15.39
CA ALA A 498 15.03 26.77 16.56
C ALA A 498 15.99 26.17 17.60
N ILE A 499 15.88 24.86 17.87
CA ILE A 499 16.82 24.15 18.74
C ILE A 499 18.24 24.17 18.16
N ALA A 500 18.38 23.88 16.86
CA ALA A 500 19.67 23.85 16.19
C ALA A 500 20.37 25.23 16.26
N GLN A 501 19.63 26.32 16.03
CA GLN A 501 20.14 27.68 16.18
C GLN A 501 20.58 27.98 17.62
N LYS A 502 19.79 27.58 18.63
CA LYS A 502 20.12 27.79 20.05
C LYS A 502 21.41 27.03 20.42
N ALA A 503 21.55 25.78 19.98
CA ALA A 503 22.76 24.98 20.19
C ALA A 503 23.99 25.57 19.49
N GLN A 504 23.84 26.10 18.28
CA GLN A 504 24.93 26.75 17.54
C GLN A 504 25.39 28.04 18.22
N ARG A 505 24.47 28.92 18.63
CA ARG A 505 24.79 30.15 19.38
C ARG A 505 25.55 29.84 20.67
N TRP A 506 25.08 28.84 21.40
CA TRP A 506 25.72 28.41 22.63
C TRP A 506 27.15 27.87 22.40
N ARG A 507 27.39 27.09 21.32
CA ARG A 507 28.76 26.68 20.92
C ARG A 507 29.65 27.88 20.59
N ALA A 508 29.11 28.88 19.87
CA ALA A 508 29.80 30.13 19.57
C ALA A 508 30.03 31.02 20.80
N GLY A 509 29.48 30.64 21.96
CA GLY A 509 29.65 31.33 23.22
C GLY A 509 28.68 32.47 23.49
N THR A 510 27.64 32.57 22.66
CA THR A 510 26.52 33.49 22.86
C THR A 510 25.37 32.73 23.54
N GLY A 511 25.07 33.02 24.82
CA GLY A 511 24.01 32.33 25.58
C GLY A 511 24.24 32.26 27.11
N SER A 512 23.39 31.50 27.80
CA SER A 512 23.44 31.30 29.26
C SER A 512 24.81 30.79 29.75
N LYS A 513 25.29 31.34 30.86
CA LYS A 513 26.62 31.01 31.43
C LYS A 513 26.67 29.62 32.09
N ASN A 514 25.53 29.04 32.48
CA ASN A 514 25.47 27.85 33.35
C ASN A 514 24.93 26.58 32.65
N GLY A 515 24.84 26.57 31.32
CA GLY A 515 24.14 25.51 30.58
C GLY A 515 22.64 25.77 30.48
N ASP A 516 21.99 25.09 29.55
CA ASP A 516 20.57 25.27 29.23
C ASP A 516 20.05 24.04 28.47
N THR A 517 18.76 23.73 28.59
CA THR A 517 18.10 22.65 27.83
C THR A 517 17.13 23.28 26.83
N ALA A 518 17.37 23.08 25.54
CA ALA A 518 16.45 23.47 24.49
C ALA A 518 15.47 22.31 24.23
N VAL A 519 14.17 22.59 24.10
CA VAL A 519 13.15 21.53 24.03
C VAL A 519 12.14 21.83 22.92
N CYS A 520 11.71 20.81 22.20
CA CYS A 520 10.50 20.85 21.40
C CYS A 520 9.58 19.67 21.74
N ARG A 521 8.30 19.87 21.45
CA ARG A 521 7.21 18.96 21.79
C ARG A 521 6.30 18.83 20.58
N MET A 522 5.90 17.59 20.28
CA MET A 522 4.82 17.28 19.35
C MET A 522 3.82 16.35 20.02
N GLU A 523 2.53 16.63 19.86
CA GLU A 523 1.44 15.77 20.31
C GLU A 523 0.78 15.13 19.10
N ILE A 524 0.67 13.80 19.13
CA ILE A 524 0.11 12.98 18.06
C ILE A 524 -0.79 11.95 18.72
N ALA A 525 -2.10 12.03 18.44
CA ALA A 525 -3.11 11.19 19.07
C ALA A 525 -2.95 11.18 20.60
N ASP A 526 -2.70 10.02 21.19
CA ASP A 526 -2.54 9.83 22.63
C ASP A 526 -1.09 9.98 23.14
N ARG A 527 -0.14 10.30 22.26
CA ARG A 527 1.30 10.35 22.55
C ARG A 527 1.87 11.75 22.48
N VAL A 528 2.89 11.99 23.30
CA VAL A 528 3.62 13.25 23.36
C VAL A 528 5.10 12.97 23.19
N PHE A 529 5.63 13.38 22.05
CA PHE A 529 7.03 13.25 21.68
C PHE A 529 7.80 14.51 22.06
N VAL A 530 8.77 14.36 22.95
CA VAL A 530 9.63 15.46 23.41
C VAL A 530 11.07 15.19 22.98
N VAL A 531 11.70 16.21 22.41
CA VAL A 531 13.13 16.18 22.08
C VAL A 531 13.81 17.33 22.80
N GLY A 532 14.70 16.98 23.73
CA GLY A 532 15.50 17.90 24.53
C GLY A 532 16.98 17.85 24.13
N VAL A 533 17.61 19.01 24.01
CA VAL A 533 19.05 19.18 23.82
C VAL A 533 19.63 19.89 25.02
N HIS A 534 20.29 19.13 25.88
CA HIS A 534 20.98 19.62 27.06
C HIS A 534 22.40 20.10 26.72
N MET A 535 22.70 21.36 27.03
CA MET A 535 23.96 22.00 26.68
C MET A 535 24.77 22.30 27.95
N THR A 536 25.99 21.75 28.06
CA THR A 536 26.86 21.91 29.23
C THR A 536 28.33 22.23 28.87
N LYS A 537 29.02 23.00 29.71
CA LYS A 537 30.44 23.32 29.49
C LYS A 537 31.34 22.13 29.74
N GLU A 538 31.02 21.37 30.78
CA GLU A 538 31.83 20.25 31.26
C GLU A 538 31.17 18.94 30.82
N PRO A 539 31.91 18.04 30.16
CA PRO A 539 31.38 16.73 29.82
C PRO A 539 31.07 15.94 31.11
N PRO A 540 30.10 15.01 31.07
CA PRO A 540 29.88 14.08 32.17
C PRO A 540 31.15 13.25 32.41
N LEU A 541 31.36 12.83 33.66
CA LEU A 541 32.56 12.08 34.07
C LEU A 541 32.68 10.74 33.34
N ASP A 542 31.55 10.08 33.11
CA ASP A 542 31.44 8.79 32.42
C ASP A 542 30.02 8.58 31.85
N GLU A 543 29.80 7.44 31.19
CA GLU A 543 28.49 7.06 30.64
C GLU A 543 27.39 6.92 31.71
N ARG A 544 27.74 6.54 32.94
CA ARG A 544 26.78 6.37 34.04
C ARG A 544 26.30 7.73 34.53
N SER A 545 27.22 8.66 34.74
CA SER A 545 26.95 10.06 35.07
C SER A 545 26.06 10.72 34.01
N TRP A 546 26.31 10.44 32.72
CA TRP A 546 25.40 10.86 31.66
C TRP A 546 24.02 10.21 31.79
N ALA A 547 23.94 8.90 31.95
CA ALA A 547 22.67 8.18 32.04
C ALA A 547 21.79 8.70 33.19
N ASP A 548 22.38 9.00 34.35
CA ASP A 548 21.68 9.55 35.51
C ASP A 548 21.20 10.99 35.26
N THR A 549 22.06 11.83 34.67
CA THR A 549 21.71 13.20 34.29
C THR A 549 20.59 13.22 33.25
N ALA A 550 20.71 12.40 32.20
CA ALA A 550 19.71 12.26 31.16
C ALA A 550 18.38 11.75 31.71
N ARG A 551 18.41 10.82 32.68
CA ARG A 551 17.22 10.32 33.37
C ARG A 551 16.53 11.43 34.15
N PHE A 552 17.28 12.22 34.93
CA PHE A 552 16.72 13.35 35.66
C PHE A 552 16.05 14.36 34.72
N ILE A 553 16.75 14.76 33.64
CA ILE A 553 16.19 15.66 32.62
C ILE A 553 14.96 15.06 31.97
N GLY A 554 15.02 13.78 31.56
CA GLY A 554 13.90 13.09 30.91
C GLY A 554 12.66 13.05 31.79
N HIS A 555 12.80 12.78 33.09
CA HIS A 555 11.68 12.80 34.04
C HIS A 555 11.12 14.22 34.25
N ASP A 556 11.97 15.24 34.34
CA ASP A 556 11.50 16.62 34.47
C ASP A 556 10.74 17.08 33.22
N LEU A 557 11.26 16.76 32.02
CA LEU A 557 10.57 17.01 30.75
C LEU A 557 9.25 16.24 30.66
N ALA A 558 9.22 14.99 31.10
CA ALA A 558 7.99 14.19 31.14
C ALA A 558 6.94 14.81 32.08
N ARG A 559 7.35 15.27 33.25
CA ARG A 559 6.47 15.98 34.20
C ARG A 559 5.97 17.30 33.64
N GLN A 560 6.85 18.09 33.01
CA GLN A 560 6.53 19.41 32.49
C GLN A 560 5.63 19.37 31.25
N PHE A 561 5.88 18.44 30.34
CA PHE A 561 5.25 18.40 29.01
C PHE A 561 4.29 17.22 28.80
N GLY A 562 4.17 16.33 29.79
CA GLY A 562 3.38 15.10 29.68
C GLY A 562 3.99 14.11 28.68
N ALA A 563 5.32 14.08 28.55
CA ALA A 563 5.99 13.27 27.53
C ALA A 563 5.71 11.78 27.73
N THR A 564 5.30 11.10 26.66
CA THR A 564 5.27 9.63 26.59
C THR A 564 6.59 9.09 26.05
N ASP A 565 7.22 9.84 25.16
CA ASP A 565 8.48 9.49 24.50
C ASP A 565 9.40 10.70 24.57
N CYS A 566 10.54 10.55 25.22
CA CYS A 566 11.47 11.64 25.47
C CYS A 566 12.87 11.27 24.99
N VAL A 567 13.40 12.06 24.06
CA VAL A 567 14.81 12.03 23.66
C VAL A 567 15.54 13.12 24.41
N VAL A 568 16.64 12.77 25.07
CA VAL A 568 17.55 13.73 25.70
C VAL A 568 18.93 13.59 25.04
N MET A 569 19.39 14.67 24.42
CA MET A 569 20.65 14.74 23.70
C MET A 569 21.61 15.69 24.42
N LEU A 570 22.86 15.26 24.61
CA LEU A 570 23.92 16.05 25.20
C LEU A 570 24.70 16.82 24.13
N ARG A 571 25.01 18.08 24.41
CA ARG A 571 25.98 18.88 23.67
C ARG A 571 26.96 19.54 24.62
N VAL A 572 28.25 19.25 24.44
CA VAL A 572 29.35 19.83 25.21
C VAL A 572 29.99 20.95 24.40
N ARG A 573 30.31 22.08 25.06
CA ARG A 573 30.62 23.34 24.36
C ARG A 573 31.83 23.24 23.44
N ARG A 574 32.84 22.51 23.89
CA ARG A 574 34.11 22.29 23.18
C ARG A 574 34.24 20.86 22.67
N SER A 575 33.12 20.25 22.27
CA SER A 575 33.11 18.91 21.69
C SER A 575 33.68 18.89 20.26
N SER A 576 34.45 17.85 19.96
CA SER A 576 34.84 17.48 18.60
C SER A 576 33.70 16.82 17.82
N PHE A 577 32.66 16.32 18.49
CA PHE A 577 31.50 15.70 17.84
C PHE A 577 30.64 16.73 17.11
N LEU A 578 30.31 16.43 15.86
CA LEU A 578 29.49 17.30 15.01
C LEU A 578 28.00 17.24 15.40
N THR A 579 27.52 16.11 15.90
CA THR A 579 26.10 15.77 16.14
C THR A 579 25.71 15.86 17.61
N PHE A 580 26.18 14.94 18.46
CA PHE A 580 25.91 14.89 19.90
C PHE A 580 27.04 14.21 20.67
N ASP A 581 27.14 14.50 21.96
CA ASP A 581 28.11 13.90 22.89
C ASP A 581 27.54 12.70 23.65
N GLY A 582 26.22 12.61 23.69
CA GLY A 582 25.46 11.56 24.34
C GLY A 582 24.00 11.66 23.93
N ILE A 583 23.30 10.53 23.87
CA ILE A 583 21.87 10.49 23.57
C ILE A 583 21.20 9.43 24.43
N SER A 584 19.99 9.70 24.87
CA SER A 584 19.21 8.78 25.68
C SER A 584 17.74 8.89 25.33
N PHE A 585 17.04 7.78 25.49
CA PHE A 585 15.61 7.68 25.21
C PHE A 585 14.89 7.11 26.42
N PHE A 586 13.77 7.74 26.77
CA PHE A 586 12.92 7.35 27.86
C PHE A 586 11.47 7.24 27.37
N ARG A 587 10.81 6.15 27.77
CA ARG A 587 9.38 5.96 27.56
C ARG A 587 8.66 5.99 28.89
N PHE A 588 7.60 6.76 28.96
CA PHE A 588 6.79 6.93 30.16
C PHE A 588 5.36 6.44 29.89
N MET A 589 4.78 5.77 30.88
CA MET A 589 3.37 5.37 30.85
C MET A 589 2.49 6.59 31.05
N ARG A 590 1.42 6.70 30.26
CA ARG A 590 0.43 7.78 30.40
C ARG A 590 -0.21 7.68 31.80
N GLY A 591 -0.12 8.75 32.60
CA GLY A 591 -0.68 8.81 33.96
C GLY A 591 0.30 8.55 35.11
N ALA A 592 1.58 8.24 34.85
CA ALA A 592 2.59 8.02 35.91
C ALA A 592 3.03 9.30 36.66
N SER A 593 2.50 10.48 36.32
CA SER A 593 2.84 11.76 36.96
C SER A 593 1.88 12.19 38.08
N ARG A 594 1.08 11.26 38.64
CA ARG A 594 0.21 11.51 39.81
C ARG A 594 0.49 10.58 41.01
N ALA A 595 1.74 10.17 41.20
CA ALA A 595 2.20 9.58 42.46
C ALA A 595 3.20 10.51 43.14
#